data_AF-A0A4Q5UBS2-F1
#
_entry.id   AF-A0A4Q5UBS2-F1
#
_cell.length_a   1.000
_cell.length_b   1.000
_cell.length_c   1.000
_cell.angle_alpha   90.00
_cell.angle_beta   90.00
_cell.angle_gamma   90.00
#
_symmetry.space_group_name_H-M   'P 1'
#
loop_
_entity.id
_entity.type
_entity.pdbx_description
1 polymer ?
#
loop_
_entity_poly.entity_id
_entity_poly.type
_entity_poly.pdbx_seq_one_letter_code
_entity_poly.pdbx_strand_id
1 'polypeptide(L)'
;MKKAFLFATALFLGVAVMAQTKVEDVTKFTSEVHDFGKIKHNVPVTYFFEFKNTSDKPLVVENASASCGCTVPERPEKPIMPGQVGKLKVVFNAAAVGPIHKDVYVKFAGVEQTKTLKITGEVLGD
;
A
#
# COMPACT_ATOMS: atom_id res chain seq x y z
N MET A 1 33.19 -51.77 -32.83
CA MET A 1 31.82 -52.32 -32.67
C MET A 1 31.69 -52.69 -31.19
N LYS A 2 30.79 -52.20 -30.33
CA LYS A 2 29.54 -51.46 -30.45
C LYS A 2 29.42 -50.55 -29.22
N LYS A 3 28.76 -49.42 -29.44
CA LYS A 3 28.40 -48.36 -28.49
C LYS A 3 27.62 -48.94 -27.31
N ALA A 4 27.95 -48.55 -26.08
CA ALA A 4 27.02 -48.62 -24.96
C ALA A 4 26.49 -47.21 -24.69
N PHE A 5 25.18 -47.13 -24.56
CA PHE A 5 24.31 -45.99 -24.79
C PHE A 5 23.51 -45.79 -23.49
N LEU A 6 23.32 -44.54 -23.06
CA LEU A 6 22.33 -44.06 -22.06
C LEU A 6 22.62 -44.42 -20.59
N PHE A 7 22.41 -43.56 -19.59
CA PHE A 7 21.28 -42.64 -19.40
C PHE A 7 21.72 -41.32 -18.77
N ALA A 8 21.25 -40.22 -19.35
CA ALA A 8 21.22 -38.90 -18.73
C ALA A 8 20.11 -38.88 -17.67
N THR A 9 20.47 -38.76 -16.40
CA THR A 9 19.53 -38.32 -15.35
C THR A 9 19.65 -36.81 -15.22
N ALA A 10 18.91 -36.10 -16.08
CA ALA A 10 18.64 -34.68 -15.88
C ALA A 10 17.85 -34.51 -14.59
N LEU A 11 18.51 -34.01 -13.54
CA LEU A 11 17.90 -33.58 -12.30
C LEU A 11 17.09 -32.30 -12.60
N PHE A 12 15.85 -32.47 -13.05
CA PHE A 12 14.87 -31.38 -13.10
C PHE A 12 14.50 -31.02 -11.65
N LEU A 13 15.29 -30.14 -11.03
CA LEU A 13 14.86 -29.34 -9.88
C LEU A 13 13.75 -28.41 -10.36
N GLY A 14 12.51 -28.89 -10.28
CA GLY A 14 11.33 -28.07 -10.48
C GLY A 14 11.29 -27.00 -9.41
N VAL A 15 11.71 -25.79 -9.76
CA VAL A 15 11.43 -24.62 -8.93
C VAL A 15 9.96 -24.30 -9.15
N ALA A 16 9.10 -24.77 -8.23
CA ALA A 16 7.73 -24.27 -8.15
C ALA A 16 7.81 -22.79 -7.76
N VAL A 17 7.70 -21.92 -8.76
CA VAL A 17 7.56 -20.47 -8.54
C VAL A 17 6.17 -20.26 -7.95
N MET A 18 6.09 -20.16 -6.63
CA MET A 18 4.88 -19.70 -5.94
C MET A 18 4.63 -18.26 -6.39
N ALA A 19 3.54 -18.03 -7.12
CA ALA A 19 3.13 -16.68 -7.50
C ALA A 19 2.85 -15.87 -6.23
N GLN A 20 3.62 -14.80 -6.02
CA GLN A 20 3.43 -13.89 -4.89
C GLN A 20 2.25 -12.97 -5.18
N THR A 21 1.24 -12.96 -4.29
CA THR A 21 0.11 -12.03 -4.36
C THR A 21 0.62 -10.60 -4.29
N LYS A 22 0.31 -9.78 -5.31
CA LYS A 22 0.65 -8.36 -5.33
C LYS A 22 -0.49 -7.52 -4.75
N VAL A 23 -0.20 -6.29 -4.37
CA VAL A 23 -1.21 -5.36 -3.86
C VAL A 23 -2.27 -5.07 -4.93
N GLU A 24 -1.84 -4.96 -6.18
CA GLU A 24 -2.68 -4.63 -7.33
C GLU A 24 -3.64 -5.77 -7.70
N ASP A 25 -3.34 -7.00 -7.28
CA ASP A 25 -4.21 -8.16 -7.53
C ASP A 25 -5.44 -8.13 -6.60
N VAL A 26 -5.29 -7.55 -5.40
CA VAL A 26 -6.33 -7.58 -4.35
C VAL A 26 -6.97 -6.22 -4.07
N THR A 27 -6.36 -5.14 -4.55
CA THR A 27 -6.85 -3.77 -4.34
C THR A 27 -6.83 -2.93 -5.61
N LYS A 28 -7.79 -2.00 -5.70
CA LYS A 28 -7.77 -0.91 -6.66
C LYS A 28 -8.00 0.42 -5.95
N PHE A 29 -6.96 1.24 -5.86
CA PHE A 29 -7.04 2.58 -5.27
C PHE A 29 -7.66 3.58 -6.25
N THR A 30 -8.49 4.50 -5.74
CA THR A 30 -9.02 5.62 -6.51
C THR A 30 -7.93 6.65 -6.81
N SER A 31 -7.06 6.89 -5.84
CA SER A 31 -5.83 7.66 -5.99
C SER A 31 -4.75 7.11 -5.07
N GLU A 32 -3.50 7.27 -5.45
CA GLU A 32 -2.32 6.92 -4.64
C GLU A 32 -1.56 8.16 -4.16
N VAL A 33 -1.91 9.33 -4.69
CA VAL A 33 -1.31 10.63 -4.34
C VAL A 33 -2.43 11.62 -4.04
N HIS A 34 -2.30 12.36 -2.95
CA HIS A 34 -3.16 13.49 -2.65
C HIS A 34 -2.34 14.74 -2.40
N ASP A 35 -2.63 15.80 -3.16
CA ASP A 35 -2.05 17.12 -2.94
C ASP A 35 -3.03 17.98 -2.15
N PHE A 36 -2.62 18.39 -0.95
CA PHE A 36 -3.38 19.35 -0.13
C PHE A 36 -3.26 20.79 -0.65
N GLY A 37 -2.36 21.04 -1.62
CA GLY A 37 -2.03 22.37 -2.07
C GLY A 37 -1.41 23.19 -0.94
N LYS A 38 -1.83 24.45 -0.84
CA LYS A 38 -1.37 25.37 0.21
C LYS A 38 -2.28 25.29 1.43
N ILE A 39 -1.71 24.95 2.58
CA ILE A 39 -2.44 24.83 3.85
C ILE A 39 -1.82 25.73 4.92
N LYS A 40 -2.58 26.05 5.97
CA LYS A 40 -2.13 26.95 7.05
C LYS A 40 -1.29 26.21 8.08
N HIS A 41 -0.30 26.90 8.66
CA HIS A 41 0.47 26.39 9.79
C HIS A 41 -0.44 26.02 10.98
N ASN A 42 -0.16 24.89 11.63
CA ASN A 42 -0.91 24.36 12.78
C ASN A 42 -2.41 24.10 12.55
N VAL A 43 -2.86 24.01 11.29
CA VAL A 43 -4.23 23.59 10.96
C VAL A 43 -4.20 22.18 10.37
N PRO A 44 -4.64 21.15 11.11
CA PRO A 44 -4.65 19.80 10.60
C PRO A 44 -5.55 19.64 9.38
N VAL A 45 -5.12 18.83 8.43
CA VAL A 45 -5.90 18.45 7.24
C VAL A 45 -6.08 16.94 7.18
N THR A 46 -7.18 16.51 6.59
CA THR A 46 -7.55 15.08 6.52
C THR A 46 -7.89 14.70 5.09
N TYR A 47 -7.43 13.52 4.67
CA TYR A 47 -7.80 12.91 3.40
C TYR A 47 -8.17 11.44 3.59
N PHE A 48 -9.07 10.94 2.75
CA PHE A 48 -9.46 9.53 2.73
C PHE A 48 -9.00 8.90 1.42
N PHE A 49 -7.97 8.04 1.50
CA PHE A 49 -7.62 7.18 0.38
C PHE A 49 -8.66 6.07 0.26
N GLU A 50 -9.44 6.10 -0.81
CA GLU A 50 -10.43 5.07 -1.10
C GLU A 50 -9.82 3.96 -1.96
N PHE A 51 -10.11 2.71 -1.62
CA PHE A 51 -9.70 1.56 -2.39
C PHE A 51 -10.80 0.51 -2.43
N LYS A 52 -10.95 -0.17 -3.55
CA LYS A 52 -11.87 -1.29 -3.73
C LYS A 52 -11.14 -2.60 -3.50
N ASN A 53 -11.75 -3.53 -2.76
CA ASN A 53 -11.30 -4.92 -2.71
C ASN A 53 -11.65 -5.62 -4.03
N THR A 54 -10.63 -6.03 -4.79
CA THR A 54 -10.78 -6.74 -6.08
C THR A 54 -10.59 -8.24 -5.96
N SER A 55 -10.27 -8.74 -4.76
CA SER A 55 -10.12 -10.17 -4.50
C SER A 55 -11.47 -10.87 -4.25
N ASP A 56 -11.41 -12.20 -4.16
CA ASP A 56 -12.54 -13.09 -3.85
C ASP A 56 -12.74 -13.32 -2.34
N LYS A 57 -11.91 -12.70 -1.49
CA LYS A 57 -11.91 -12.88 -0.03
C LYS A 57 -12.03 -11.55 0.71
N PRO A 58 -12.43 -11.54 1.99
CA PRO A 58 -12.34 -10.34 2.82
C PRO A 58 -10.90 -9.84 2.89
N LEU A 59 -10.70 -8.55 2.61
CA LEU A 59 -9.41 -7.89 2.64
C LEU A 59 -9.23 -7.16 3.98
N VAL A 60 -8.12 -7.40 4.65
CA VAL A 60 -7.80 -6.77 5.95
C VAL A 60 -6.60 -5.86 5.79
N VAL A 61 -6.75 -4.60 6.22
CA VAL A 61 -5.61 -3.71 6.43
C VAL A 61 -4.96 -4.09 7.76
N GLU A 62 -3.82 -4.76 7.69
CA GLU A 62 -3.08 -5.26 8.85
C GLU A 62 -2.38 -4.12 9.59
N ASN A 63 -1.74 -3.24 8.83
CA ASN A 63 -1.05 -2.07 9.38
C ASN A 63 -1.15 -0.87 8.43
N ALA A 64 -1.18 0.32 9.02
CA ALA A 64 -0.91 1.55 8.32
C ALA A 64 0.06 2.39 9.15
N SER A 65 1.09 2.93 8.51
CA SER A 65 2.12 3.75 9.15
C SER A 65 2.55 4.89 8.23
N ALA A 66 3.22 5.90 8.76
CA ALA A 66 3.70 7.03 7.97
C ALA A 66 5.19 7.28 8.22
N SER A 67 5.84 7.99 7.30
CA SER A 67 7.26 8.31 7.39
C SER A 67 7.64 9.31 8.50
N CYS A 68 6.68 10.05 9.06
CA CYS A 68 6.87 10.96 10.21
C CYS A 68 5.71 10.87 11.19
N GLY A 69 5.94 11.23 12.46
CA GLY A 69 4.87 11.41 13.46
C GLY A 69 3.91 12.58 13.16
N CYS A 70 4.20 13.39 12.15
CA CYS A 70 3.34 14.49 11.69
C CYS A 70 2.16 14.02 10.82
N THR A 71 2.17 12.75 10.40
CA THR A 71 1.13 12.12 9.58
C THR A 71 0.60 10.88 10.30
N VAL A 72 -0.70 10.81 10.53
CA VAL A 72 -1.34 9.72 11.26
C VAL A 72 -2.36 9.03 10.35
N PRO A 73 -2.08 7.81 9.89
CA PRO A 73 -3.06 6.99 9.19
C PRO A 73 -3.97 6.24 10.17
N GLU A 74 -5.26 6.22 9.88
CA GLU A 74 -6.28 5.43 10.57
C GLU A 74 -6.86 4.42 9.58
N ARG A 75 -6.59 3.14 9.84
CA ARG A 75 -7.05 2.01 9.02
C ARG A 75 -8.51 1.63 9.36
N PRO A 76 -9.27 1.07 8.41
CA PRO A 76 -10.57 0.49 8.72
C PRO A 76 -10.40 -0.67 9.71
N GLU A 77 -11.23 -0.70 10.75
CA GLU A 77 -11.19 -1.75 11.77
C GLU A 77 -11.76 -3.08 11.27
N LYS A 78 -12.75 -3.00 10.37
CA LYS A 78 -13.45 -4.16 9.82
C LYS A 78 -12.82 -4.59 8.49
N PRO A 79 -12.85 -5.91 8.17
CA PRO A 79 -12.49 -6.39 6.84
C PRO A 79 -13.36 -5.76 5.75
N ILE A 80 -12.77 -5.52 4.57
CA ILE A 80 -13.45 -5.01 3.39
C ILE A 80 -13.88 -6.22 2.56
N MET A 81 -15.19 -6.42 2.40
CA MET A 81 -15.71 -7.57 1.65
C MET A 81 -15.41 -7.46 0.15
N PRO A 82 -15.38 -8.58 -0.60
CA PRO A 82 -15.20 -8.57 -2.05
C PRO A 82 -16.08 -7.53 -2.76
N GLY A 83 -15.47 -6.72 -3.62
CA GLY A 83 -16.16 -5.68 -4.36
C GLY A 83 -16.53 -4.42 -3.56
N GLN A 84 -16.33 -4.38 -2.25
CA GLN A 84 -16.60 -3.20 -1.43
C GLN A 84 -15.44 -2.21 -1.41
N VAL A 85 -15.75 -0.96 -1.06
CA VAL A 85 -14.78 0.13 -0.92
C VAL A 85 -14.39 0.27 0.55
N GLY A 86 -13.09 0.18 0.82
CA GLY A 86 -12.47 0.61 2.07
C GLY A 86 -11.99 2.05 1.98
N LYS A 87 -11.84 2.69 3.14
CA LYS A 87 -11.25 4.02 3.27
C LYS A 87 -10.13 3.99 4.29
N LEU A 88 -8.98 4.53 3.92
CA LEU A 88 -7.86 4.81 4.81
C LEU A 88 -7.83 6.30 5.09
N LYS A 89 -8.13 6.70 6.32
CA LYS A 89 -8.07 8.11 6.72
C LYS A 89 -6.62 8.47 7.02
N VAL A 90 -6.17 9.63 6.57
CA VAL A 90 -4.83 10.17 6.83
C VAL A 90 -4.98 11.59 7.33
N VAL A 91 -4.46 11.85 8.52
CA VAL A 91 -4.44 13.18 9.15
C VAL A 91 -3.01 13.71 9.12
N PHE A 92 -2.80 14.90 8.58
CA PHE A 92 -1.54 15.63 8.65
C PHE A 92 -1.69 16.84 9.56
N ASN A 93 -0.82 17.00 10.54
CA ASN A 93 -0.98 18.02 11.58
C ASN A 93 -0.50 19.43 11.19
N ALA A 94 0.22 19.58 10.07
CA ALA A 94 0.77 20.85 9.58
C ALA A 94 1.62 21.63 10.61
N ALA A 95 2.35 20.93 11.50
CA ALA A 95 3.16 21.58 12.54
C ALA A 95 4.45 22.24 12.03
N ALA A 96 4.95 21.81 10.87
CA ALA A 96 6.18 22.34 10.25
C ALA A 96 5.85 23.10 8.97
N VAL A 97 6.30 24.35 8.87
CA VAL A 97 6.19 25.19 7.67
C VAL A 97 7.08 24.66 6.54
N GLY A 98 6.64 24.78 5.29
CA GLY A 98 7.37 24.37 4.10
C GLY A 98 6.73 23.22 3.33
N PRO A 99 7.47 22.57 2.41
CA PRO A 99 6.93 21.56 1.51
C PRO A 99 6.53 20.28 2.25
N ILE A 100 5.42 19.69 1.82
CA ILE A 100 4.91 18.41 2.30
C ILE A 100 5.29 17.34 1.27
N HIS A 101 6.08 16.36 1.72
CA HIS A 101 6.35 15.13 0.98
C HIS A 101 6.34 13.98 1.98
N LYS A 102 5.16 13.35 2.18
CA LYS A 102 5.02 12.26 3.15
C LYS A 102 4.49 11.01 2.49
N ASP A 103 5.06 9.90 2.93
CA ASP A 103 4.68 8.57 2.50
C ASP A 103 3.83 7.93 3.61
N VAL A 104 2.76 7.26 3.20
CA VAL A 104 1.89 6.44 4.03
C VAL A 104 1.99 5.01 3.52
N TYR A 105 2.41 4.10 4.39
CA TYR A 105 2.61 2.70 4.09
C TYR A 105 1.42 1.90 4.58
N VAL A 106 0.87 1.05 3.71
CA VAL A 106 -0.31 0.21 3.99
C VAL A 106 0.07 -1.25 3.76
N LYS A 107 -0.06 -2.07 4.80
CA LYS A 107 0.14 -3.52 4.75
C LYS A 107 -1.21 -4.21 4.77
N PHE A 108 -1.45 -5.06 3.78
CA PHE A 108 -2.62 -5.93 3.75
C PHE A 108 -2.24 -7.33 4.21
N ALA A 109 -3.14 -7.98 4.96
CA ALA A 109 -2.91 -9.33 5.45
C ALA A 109 -2.76 -10.30 4.26
N GLY A 110 -1.73 -11.15 4.29
CA GLY A 110 -1.45 -12.14 3.24
C GLY A 110 -0.88 -11.57 1.94
N VAL A 111 -0.50 -10.29 1.91
CA VAL A 111 0.20 -9.65 0.79
C VAL A 111 1.60 -9.28 1.25
N GLU A 112 2.64 -9.80 0.60
CA GLU A 112 4.04 -9.54 1.00
C GLU A 112 4.42 -8.07 0.79
N GLN A 113 3.94 -7.47 -0.29
CA GLN A 113 4.23 -6.08 -0.64
C GLN A 113 3.46 -5.08 0.23
N THR A 114 4.13 -3.98 0.56
CA THR A 114 3.53 -2.83 1.22
C THR A 114 3.13 -1.80 0.16
N LYS A 115 1.91 -1.29 0.24
CA LYS A 115 1.45 -0.21 -0.63
C LYS A 115 1.93 1.13 -0.09
N THR A 116 2.52 1.96 -0.94
CA THR A 116 2.90 3.33 -0.59
C THR A 116 1.92 4.30 -1.21
N LEU A 117 1.35 5.17 -0.38
CA LEU A 117 0.52 6.30 -0.75
C LEU A 117 1.27 7.59 -0.41
N LYS A 118 0.99 8.68 -1.10
CA LYS A 118 1.72 9.95 -0.92
C LYS A 118 0.77 11.09 -0.62
N ILE A 119 1.14 11.93 0.34
CA ILE A 119 0.54 13.25 0.51
C ILE A 119 1.57 14.34 0.19
N THR A 120 1.12 15.34 -0.54
CA THR A 120 1.93 16.49 -0.96
C THR A 120 1.24 17.81 -0.64
N GLY A 121 1.97 18.91 -0.81
CA GLY A 121 1.47 20.26 -0.59
C GLY A 121 2.54 21.18 -0.02
N GLU A 122 2.10 22.29 0.58
CA GLU A 122 2.94 23.30 1.20
C GLU A 122 2.22 23.89 2.41
N VAL A 123 2.88 23.87 3.58
CA VAL A 123 2.43 24.59 4.77
C VAL A 123 2.96 26.02 4.68
N LEU A 124 2.05 26.98 4.56
CA LEU A 124 2.39 28.40 4.58
C LEU A 124 2.68 28.86 6.01
N GLY A 125 3.74 29.64 6.16
CA GLY A 125 3.97 30.41 7.39
C GLY A 125 2.95 31.55 7.52
N ASP A 126 2.80 32.04 8.74
CA ASP A 126 1.97 33.22 9.05
C ASP A 126 2.52 34.52 8.43
#